data_AF-A0AA88MJD8-F1
#
_entry.id   AF-A0AA88MJD8-F1
#
_cell.length_a   1.000
_cell.length_b   1.000
_cell.length_c   1.000
_cell.angle_alpha   90.00
_cell.angle_beta   90.00
_cell.angle_gamma   90.00
#
_symmetry.space_group_name_H-M   'P 1'
#
loop_
_entity.id
_entity.type
_entity.pdbx_description
1 polymer ?
#
loop_
_entity_poly.entity_id
_entity_poly.type
_entity_poly.pdbx_seq_one_letter_code
_entity_poly.pdbx_strand_id
1 'polypeptide(L)'
;MGWYGFQSAVDSGCSTDAILLLPDPLSGQEVINPLIERYSQTWKRQQEDYQKYRSQLRSQCRAFDQAILTQVNTPVGSMLVHDGEEGQVLQVTPEIFSTFIKGTNRLMVEL
;
A
#
# COMPACT_ATOMS: atom_id res chain seq x y z
N MET A 1 -24.46 2.96 37.56
CA MET A 1 -23.84 3.16 36.22
C MET A 1 -22.60 2.28 36.18
N GLY A 2 -22.78 1.05 35.73
CA GLY A 2 -21.72 0.04 35.66
C GLY A 2 -21.14 0.02 34.26
N TRP A 3 -19.80 -0.03 34.17
CA TRP A 3 -19.08 -0.27 32.93
C TRP A 3 -18.91 -1.79 32.78
N TYR A 4 -19.66 -2.39 31.87
CA TYR A 4 -19.40 -3.72 31.33
C TYR A 4 -18.87 -3.56 29.91
N GLY A 5 -17.81 -4.30 29.58
CA GLY A 5 -17.56 -4.71 28.20
C GLY A 5 -16.27 -4.22 27.56
N PHE A 6 -15.13 -4.74 28.03
CA PHE A 6 -13.99 -5.00 27.14
C PHE A 6 -13.47 -6.41 27.45
N GLN A 7 -14.23 -7.41 27.00
CA GLN A 7 -13.75 -8.78 26.87
C GLN A 7 -14.02 -9.23 25.45
N SER A 8 -13.13 -8.87 24.52
CA SER A 8 -13.00 -9.57 23.25
C SER A 8 -11.62 -9.32 22.67
N ALA A 9 -10.63 -9.99 23.26
CA ALA A 9 -9.32 -10.22 22.66
C ALA A 9 -8.78 -11.53 23.24
N VAL A 10 -9.56 -12.60 23.12
CA VAL A 10 -9.16 -13.96 23.49
C VAL A 10 -9.50 -14.88 22.31
N ASP A 11 -9.04 -14.55 21.11
CA ASP A 11 -9.20 -15.45 19.94
C ASP A 11 -8.07 -15.33 18.90
N SER A 12 -6.95 -14.65 19.21
CA SER A 12 -5.85 -14.46 18.25
C SER A 12 -4.58 -15.27 18.55
N GLY A 13 -4.61 -16.25 19.46
CA GLY A 13 -3.53 -17.24 19.62
C GLY A 13 -2.13 -16.65 19.86
N CYS A 14 -2.02 -15.40 20.30
CA CYS A 14 -0.77 -14.86 20.81
C CYS A 14 -0.61 -15.38 22.24
N SER A 15 0.45 -16.17 22.46
CA SER A 15 0.87 -16.62 23.78
C SER A 15 0.88 -15.45 24.76
N THR A 16 0.00 -15.51 25.76
CA THR A 16 -0.11 -14.49 26.81
C THR A 16 1.07 -14.53 27.80
N ASP A 17 1.98 -15.49 27.66
CA ASP A 17 3.09 -15.69 28.60
C ASP A 17 4.24 -14.69 28.39
N ALA A 18 4.18 -13.87 27.33
CA ALA A 18 5.18 -12.82 27.07
C ALA A 18 4.86 -11.45 27.68
N ILE A 19 3.68 -11.27 28.31
CA ILE A 19 3.29 -9.95 28.87
C ILE A 19 3.85 -9.74 30.29
N LEU A 20 4.28 -10.80 30.99
CA LEU A 20 4.74 -10.70 32.38
C LEU A 20 6.24 -10.43 32.58
N LEU A 21 6.97 -10.08 31.51
CA LEU A 21 8.36 -9.61 31.61
C LEU A 21 8.59 -8.32 30.81
N LEU A 22 7.58 -7.45 30.72
CA LEU A 22 7.82 -6.09 30.27
C LEU A 22 8.56 -5.36 31.42
N PRO A 23 9.81 -4.89 31.23
CA PRO A 23 10.42 -3.97 32.18
C PRO A 23 9.47 -2.78 32.38
N ASP A 24 9.54 -2.14 33.55
CA ASP A 24 8.75 -0.96 33.92
C ASP A 24 8.48 -0.07 32.69
N PRO A 25 7.25 0.45 32.49
CA PRO A 25 6.95 1.24 31.31
C PRO A 25 7.95 2.38 31.24
N LEU A 26 8.90 2.23 30.29
CA LEU A 26 9.93 3.22 30.03
C LEU A 26 9.22 4.55 29.95
N SER A 27 9.73 5.54 30.69
CA SER A 27 9.17 6.87 30.64
C SER A 27 9.07 7.28 29.17
N GLY A 28 8.00 7.96 28.76
CA GLY A 28 7.79 8.26 27.32
C GLY A 28 9.02 8.90 26.65
N GLN A 29 9.86 9.60 27.41
CA GLN A 29 11.15 10.14 26.96
C GLN A 29 12.20 9.09 26.61
N GLU A 30 12.29 7.98 27.35
CA GLU A 30 13.22 6.87 27.06
C GLU A 30 12.86 6.16 25.74
N VAL A 31 11.60 6.21 25.32
CA VAL A 31 11.15 5.69 24.01
C VAL A 31 11.27 6.74 22.91
N ILE A 32 10.93 8.00 23.20
CA ILE A 32 10.89 9.09 22.21
C ILE A 32 12.31 9.52 21.80
N ASN A 33 13.24 9.66 22.74
CA ASN A 33 14.58 10.19 22.45
C ASN A 33 15.36 9.33 21.43
N PRO A 34 15.39 7.98 21.53
CA PRO A 34 16.03 7.14 20.52
C PRO A 34 15.34 7.14 19.15
N LEU A 35 14.03 7.45 19.10
CA LEU A 35 13.32 7.61 17.83
C LEU A 35 13.71 8.93 17.18
N ILE A 36 13.71 10.04 17.93
CA ILE A 36 14.16 11.34 17.45
C ILE A 36 15.58 11.25 16.90
N GLU A 37 16.50 10.60 17.62
CA GLU A 37 17.87 10.42 17.17
C GLU A 37 17.98 9.64 15.85
N ARG A 38 17.17 8.58 15.67
CA ARG A 38 17.16 7.81 14.41
C ARG A 38 16.52 8.56 13.25
N TYR A 39 15.40 9.24 13.47
CA TYR A 39 14.66 9.93 12.41
C TYR A 39 15.23 11.32 12.08
N SER A 40 16.09 11.88 12.94
CA SER A 40 16.82 13.13 12.67
C SER A 40 18.03 12.94 11.75
N GLN A 41 18.42 11.70 11.45
CA GLN A 41 19.47 11.43 10.48
C GLN A 41 19.03 11.82 9.07
N THR A 42 19.97 12.34 8.27
CA THR A 42 19.71 12.66 6.87
C THR A 42 19.37 11.39 6.10
N TRP A 43 18.18 11.37 5.51
CA TRP A 43 17.73 10.26 4.66
C TRP A 43 18.69 10.07 3.48
N LYS A 44 19.37 8.92 3.46
CA LYS A 44 20.20 8.50 2.33
C LYS A 44 19.43 7.51 1.48
N ARG A 45 19.27 7.83 0.20
CA ARG A 45 18.66 6.89 -0.76
C ARG A 45 19.53 5.65 -0.90
N GLN A 46 18.95 4.48 -0.59
CA GLN A 46 19.57 3.18 -0.83
C GLN A 46 19.36 2.81 -2.30
N GLN A 47 20.37 3.04 -3.13
CA GLN A 47 20.22 2.93 -4.58
C GLN A 47 19.98 1.48 -5.02
N GLU A 48 20.62 0.50 -4.39
CA GLU A 48 20.45 -0.91 -4.72
C GLU A 48 19.03 -1.40 -4.39
N ASP A 49 18.53 -1.09 -3.21
CA ASP A 49 17.15 -1.40 -2.81
C ASP A 49 16.15 -0.73 -3.75
N TYR A 50 16.37 0.54 -4.08
CA TYR A 50 15.54 1.27 -5.05
C TYR A 50 15.45 0.52 -6.39
N GLN A 51 16.59 0.08 -6.95
CA GLN A 51 16.61 -0.63 -8.23
C GLN A 51 15.94 -2.01 -8.11
N LYS A 52 16.18 -2.72 -7.00
CA LYS A 52 15.57 -4.01 -6.73
C LYS A 52 14.04 -3.90 -6.66
N TYR A 53 13.51 -2.96 -5.89
CA TYR A 53 12.07 -2.73 -5.79
C TYR A 53 11.46 -2.31 -7.13
N ARG A 54 12.13 -1.42 -7.87
CA ARG A 54 11.65 -1.01 -9.19
C ARG A 54 11.59 -2.18 -10.18
N SER A 55 12.56 -3.09 -10.13
CA SER A 55 12.57 -4.33 -10.94
C SER A 55 11.44 -5.29 -10.54
N GLN A 56 11.18 -5.44 -9.23
CA GLN A 56 10.08 -6.26 -8.72
C GLN A 56 8.71 -5.70 -9.12
N LEU A 57 8.48 -4.40 -8.97
CA LEU A 57 7.24 -3.75 -9.39
C LEU A 57 6.97 -3.91 -10.90
N ARG A 58 8.04 -3.82 -11.70
CA ARG A 58 7.94 -4.03 -13.16
C ARG A 58 7.60 -5.47 -13.52
N SER A 59 8.23 -6.44 -12.86
CA SER A 59 8.08 -7.86 -13.21
C SER A 59 6.82 -8.50 -12.63
N GLN A 60 6.45 -8.15 -11.39
CA GLN A 60 5.35 -8.79 -10.67
C GLN A 60 4.00 -8.11 -10.92
N CYS A 61 3.97 -6.78 -10.87
CA CYS A 61 2.72 -6.02 -10.96
C CYS A 61 2.44 -5.50 -12.36
N ARG A 62 3.43 -5.54 -13.27
CA ARG A 62 3.39 -4.85 -14.58
C ARG A 62 2.87 -3.42 -14.44
N ALA A 63 3.19 -2.77 -13.31
CA ALA A 63 2.58 -1.50 -12.92
C ALA A 63 2.82 -0.43 -13.99
N PHE A 64 3.94 -0.53 -14.68
CA PHE A 64 4.24 0.37 -15.80
C PHE A 64 3.21 0.29 -16.93
N ASP A 65 2.73 -0.90 -17.27
CA ASP A 65 1.82 -1.12 -18.40
C ASP A 65 0.34 -1.13 -17.98
N GLN A 66 0.06 -1.44 -16.72
CA GLN A 66 -1.30 -1.72 -16.23
C GLN A 66 -1.83 -0.72 -15.20
N ALA A 67 -1.00 0.16 -14.61
CA ALA A 67 -1.47 1.12 -13.60
C ALA A 67 -2.35 2.25 -14.17
N ILE A 68 -2.31 2.49 -15.49
CA ILE A 68 -3.14 3.49 -16.15
C ILE A 68 -3.92 2.83 -17.27
N LEU A 69 -5.20 3.18 -17.37
CA LEU A 69 -6.06 2.78 -18.49
C LEU A 69 -5.69 3.59 -19.74
N THR A 70 -5.32 2.88 -20.79
CA THR A 70 -4.96 3.42 -22.09
C THR A 70 -5.82 2.77 -23.16
N GLN A 71 -5.94 3.43 -24.31
CA GLN A 71 -6.61 2.84 -25.47
C GLN A 71 -5.92 1.57 -25.98
N VAL A 72 -4.65 1.36 -25.62
CA VAL A 72 -3.85 0.18 -26.01
C VAL A 72 -4.12 -1.02 -25.10
N ASN A 73 -4.22 -0.80 -23.79
CA ASN A 73 -4.35 -1.90 -22.82
C ASN A 73 -5.81 -2.21 -22.45
N THR A 74 -6.75 -1.29 -22.72
CA THR A 74 -8.14 -1.40 -22.29
C THR A 74 -9.09 -1.05 -23.45
N PRO A 75 -9.35 -2.00 -24.37
CA PRO A 75 -10.25 -1.78 -25.50
C PRO A 75 -11.72 -1.63 -25.09
N VAL A 76 -12.54 -1.12 -26.02
CA VAL A 76 -14.01 -1.11 -25.87
C VAL A 76 -14.51 -2.53 -25.60
N GLY A 77 -15.39 -2.67 -24.62
CA GLY A 77 -15.94 -3.94 -24.16
C GLY A 77 -15.17 -4.58 -23.00
N SER A 78 -14.00 -4.06 -22.62
CA SER A 78 -13.29 -4.50 -21.41
C SER A 78 -14.12 -4.28 -20.14
N MET A 79 -13.94 -5.16 -19.17
CA MET A 79 -14.62 -5.11 -17.87
C MET A 79 -13.66 -4.57 -16.81
N LEU A 80 -13.99 -3.42 -16.22
CA LEU A 80 -13.24 -2.80 -15.14
C LEU A 80 -13.88 -3.19 -13.82
N VAL A 81 -13.12 -3.89 -12.97
CA VAL A 81 -13.54 -4.27 -11.62
C VAL A 81 -13.03 -3.22 -10.65
N HIS A 82 -13.91 -2.67 -9.82
CA HIS A 82 -13.52 -1.73 -8.77
C HIS A 82 -13.04 -2.49 -7.52
N ASP A 83 -11.85 -2.15 -7.02
CA ASP A 83 -11.27 -2.78 -5.82
C ASP A 83 -11.98 -2.36 -4.50
N GLY A 84 -12.80 -1.31 -4.52
CA GLY A 84 -13.44 -0.72 -3.34
C GLY A 84 -14.88 -1.15 -3.07
N GLU A 85 -15.58 -1.70 -4.06
CA GLU A 85 -16.99 -2.09 -3.93
C GLU A 85 -17.21 -3.45 -4.61
N GLU A 86 -17.66 -4.43 -3.84
CA GLU A 86 -17.81 -5.80 -4.31
C GLU A 86 -18.90 -5.89 -5.39
N GLY A 87 -18.52 -6.39 -6.57
CA GLY A 87 -19.46 -6.70 -7.66
C GLY A 87 -19.77 -5.56 -8.63
N GLN A 88 -19.25 -4.35 -8.42
CA GLN A 88 -19.42 -3.28 -9.41
C GLN A 88 -18.41 -3.44 -10.54
N VAL A 89 -18.93 -3.84 -11.71
CA VAL A 89 -18.13 -3.99 -12.94
C VAL A 89 -18.60 -2.99 -13.97
N LEU A 90 -17.68 -2.15 -14.45
CA LEU A 90 -17.94 -1.17 -15.50
C LEU A 90 -17.44 -1.70 -16.84
N GLN A 91 -18.34 -1.82 -17.81
CA GLN A 91 -17.93 -2.13 -19.18
C GLN A 91 -17.47 -0.86 -19.90
N VAL A 92 -16.32 -0.94 -20.57
CA VAL A 92 -15.77 0.18 -21.33
C VAL A 92 -16.61 0.41 -22.59
N THR A 93 -17.36 1.51 -22.61
CA THR A 93 -18.10 1.98 -23.79
C THR A 93 -17.20 2.80 -24.71
N PRO A 94 -17.60 3.06 -25.98
CA PRO A 94 -16.84 3.96 -26.86
C PRO A 94 -16.65 5.37 -26.29
N GLU A 95 -17.62 5.86 -25.52
CA GLU A 95 -17.54 7.16 -24.85
C GLU A 95 -16.44 7.17 -23.78
N ILE A 96 -16.42 6.18 -22.90
CA ILE A 96 -15.37 6.01 -21.88
C ILE A 96 -14.01 5.79 -22.54
N PHE A 97 -13.94 4.93 -23.56
CA PHE A 97 -12.70 4.64 -24.28
C PHE A 97 -12.09 5.90 -24.91
N SER A 98 -12.92 6.84 -25.38
CA SER A 98 -12.46 8.09 -25.97
C SER A 98 -11.71 8.99 -24.99
N THR A 99 -11.93 8.82 -23.68
CA THR A 99 -11.23 9.58 -22.62
C THR A 99 -9.88 8.97 -22.25
N PHE A 100 -9.60 7.72 -22.67
CA PHE A 100 -8.34 7.05 -22.34
C PHE A 100 -7.17 7.64 -23.12
N ILE A 101 -5.97 7.56 -22.52
CA ILE A 101 -4.74 8.02 -23.15
C ILE A 101 -4.45 7.16 -24.39
N LYS A 102 -4.13 7.81 -25.52
CA LYS A 102 -3.86 7.15 -26.81
C LYS A 102 -2.50 6.44 -26.87
N GLY A 103 -1.52 6.92 -26.10
CA GLY A 103 -0.14 6.42 -26.09
C GLY A 103 0.16 5.46 -24.93
N THR A 104 1.33 4.83 -24.97
CA THR A 104 1.86 4.01 -23.88
C THR A 104 2.15 4.87 -22.65
N ASN A 105 2.14 4.27 -21.45
CA ASN A 105 2.41 4.87 -20.12
C ASN A 105 3.83 5.46 -19.94
N ARG A 106 4.53 5.75 -21.03
CA ARG A 106 5.89 6.28 -21.07
C ARG A 106 6.03 7.65 -20.41
N LEU A 107 4.93 8.39 -20.24
CA LEU A 107 4.93 9.67 -19.51
C LEU A 107 5.30 9.53 -18.03
N MET A 108 5.23 8.34 -17.42
CA MET A 108 5.65 8.10 -16.03
C MET A 108 7.13 7.69 -15.88
N VAL A 109 7.94 7.69 -16.94
CA VAL A 109 9.39 7.39 -16.84
C VAL A 109 10.23 8.64 -16.60
N GLU A 110 9.67 9.83 -16.88
CA GLU A 110 10.42 11.09 -16.91
C GLU A 110 10.18 12.00 -15.71
N LEU A 111 9.57 11.49 -14.63
CA LEU A 111 9.49 12.15 -13.32
C LEU A 111 10.31 11.39 -12.26
#